data_AF-A0A2E6URX8-F1
#
_entry.id   AF-A0A2E6URX8-F1
#
_cell.length_a   1.000
_cell.length_b   1.000
_cell.length_c   1.000
_cell.angle_alpha   90.00
_cell.angle_beta   90.00
_cell.angle_gamma   90.00
#
_symmetry.space_group_name_H-M   'P 1'
#
loop_
_entity.id
_entity.type
_entity.pdbx_description
1 polymer ?
#
loop_
_entity_poly.entity_id
_entity_poly.type
_entity_poly.pdbx_seq_one_letter_code
_entity_poly.pdbx_strand_id
1 'polypeptide(L)'
;MSETLVTYYGKHKISPVKLDLPSLERHFQNRAALFHHLGLIPSLFKGKKIIEFGPGSGQNSLFTTSQKPERYVFVEGNPTAIEDIKACYSQYPELEKFIHIEHSLFQNFCSDELFDAVFCERALLGKNKTVPILKHISSFVAPGGVLVISSSDHVACLAEFLRRLMAQSLLDPNASMDSQVEMLTPIFSSHLATLNGMNRKPSHWIIDNLLNPVTISQTFPIPDAVNALSKDFDFFNTSPRFCTDWRWHKDISENSKSFNQVLIESYWDNLHNFLDYRNVSPSRTKSSNQILSKLALGIQENIIQFENTRDPIFINDVKDILDELITHIDEFSPITAQSLKEAHTILSKIPISPKAIVESKYFKGLFGRGTQHLSFIRKA
;
A
#
# COMPACT_ATOMS: atom_id res chain seq x y z
N MET A 1 -8.83 21.05 -11.69
CA MET A 1 -7.60 20.43 -11.14
C MET A 1 -7.96 19.03 -10.67
N SER A 2 -7.18 18.01 -11.03
CA SER A 2 -7.37 16.65 -10.51
C SER A 2 -7.16 16.66 -8.99
N GLU A 3 -8.08 16.07 -8.23
CA GLU A 3 -7.96 15.94 -6.78
C GLU A 3 -6.72 15.09 -6.41
N THR A 4 -5.98 15.52 -5.37
CA THR A 4 -4.83 14.80 -4.78
C THR A 4 -5.21 14.26 -3.40
N LEU A 5 -4.42 13.34 -2.83
CA LEU A 5 -4.66 12.91 -1.45
C LEU A 5 -4.62 14.07 -0.46
N VAL A 6 -3.62 14.94 -0.57
CA VAL A 6 -3.46 16.06 0.37
C VAL A 6 -4.68 16.99 0.30
N THR A 7 -5.17 17.28 -0.91
CA THR A 7 -6.37 18.11 -1.08
C THR A 7 -7.64 17.41 -0.57
N TYR A 8 -7.80 16.11 -0.84
CA TYR A 8 -8.96 15.34 -0.37
C TYR A 8 -8.97 15.27 1.17
N TYR A 9 -7.84 14.91 1.78
CA TYR A 9 -7.70 14.84 3.23
C TYR A 9 -7.83 16.19 3.90
N GLY A 10 -7.27 17.26 3.32
CA GLY A 10 -7.43 18.63 3.83
C GLY A 10 -8.90 19.08 3.83
N LYS A 11 -9.62 18.82 2.73
CA LYS A 11 -11.05 19.14 2.61
C LYS A 11 -11.89 18.46 3.69
N HIS A 12 -11.57 17.21 4.00
CA HIS A 12 -12.33 16.40 4.94
C HIS A 12 -11.74 16.36 6.36
N LYS A 13 -10.64 17.10 6.62
CA LYS A 13 -9.90 17.11 7.89
C LYS A 13 -9.52 15.71 8.38
N ILE A 14 -9.00 14.90 7.46
CA ILE A 14 -8.68 13.49 7.71
C ILE A 14 -7.17 13.30 7.87
N SER A 15 -6.83 12.45 8.84
CA SER A 15 -5.52 11.82 8.96
C SER A 15 -5.73 10.30 8.95
N PRO A 16 -5.63 9.65 7.78
CA PRO A 16 -6.19 8.32 7.56
C PRO A 16 -5.46 7.21 8.34
N VAL A 17 -4.23 7.48 8.79
CA VAL A 17 -3.31 6.52 9.42
C VAL A 17 -3.30 6.66 10.95
N LYS A 18 -4.30 7.33 11.55
CA LYS A 18 -4.44 7.31 13.01
C LYS A 18 -4.77 5.90 13.50
N LEU A 19 -3.81 5.26 14.13
CA LEU A 19 -3.86 3.91 14.67
C LEU A 19 -4.41 3.94 16.09
N ASP A 20 -5.20 2.92 16.42
CA ASP A 20 -5.48 2.56 17.80
C ASP A 20 -4.29 1.73 18.31
N LEU A 21 -3.52 2.27 19.25
CA LEU A 21 -2.30 1.65 19.77
C LEU A 21 -2.56 1.08 21.17
N PRO A 22 -3.09 -0.17 21.28
CA PRO A 22 -3.36 -0.77 22.59
C PRO A 22 -2.08 -1.06 23.39
N SER A 23 -0.94 -1.21 22.70
CA SER A 23 0.37 -1.40 23.31
C SER A 23 1.47 -0.84 22.40
N LEU A 24 2.24 0.12 22.94
CA LEU A 24 3.40 0.69 22.26
C LEU A 24 4.48 -0.38 22.01
N GLU A 25 4.66 -1.32 22.95
CA GLU A 25 5.59 -2.44 22.81
C GLU A 25 5.22 -3.31 21.60
N ARG A 26 3.95 -3.71 21.50
CA ARG A 26 3.47 -4.53 20.37
C ARG A 26 3.64 -3.79 19.04
N HIS A 27 3.36 -2.49 19.04
CA HIS A 27 3.59 -1.64 17.87
C HIS A 27 5.06 -1.62 17.45
N PHE A 28 5.98 -1.46 18.41
CA PHE A 28 7.41 -1.48 18.16
C PHE A 28 7.91 -2.85 17.68
N GLN A 29 7.38 -3.95 18.22
CA GLN A 29 7.66 -5.30 17.72
C GLN A 29 7.24 -5.46 16.25
N ASN A 30 6.06 -4.95 15.87
CA ASN A 30 5.60 -4.99 14.48
C ASN A 30 6.50 -4.16 13.56
N ARG A 31 6.90 -2.96 13.98
CA ARG A 31 7.83 -2.11 13.20
C ARG A 31 9.22 -2.73 13.10
N ALA A 32 9.74 -3.32 14.18
CA ALA A 32 11.00 -4.06 14.17
C ALA A 32 10.96 -5.26 13.22
N ALA A 33 9.84 -6.01 13.19
CA ALA A 33 9.66 -7.14 12.27
C ALA A 33 9.65 -6.68 10.81
N LEU A 34 8.97 -5.57 10.49
CA LEU A 34 9.02 -4.97 9.16
C LEU A 34 10.45 -4.59 8.76
N PHE A 35 11.18 -3.90 9.64
CA PHE A 35 12.55 -3.48 9.36
C PHE A 35 13.47 -4.69 9.18
N HIS A 36 13.31 -5.75 9.97
CA HIS A 36 14.06 -6.99 9.79
C HIS A 36 13.78 -7.64 8.41
N HIS A 37 12.52 -7.65 7.95
CA HIS A 37 12.20 -8.09 6.58
C HIS A 37 12.87 -7.22 5.52
N LEU A 38 12.96 -5.92 5.76
CA LEU A 38 13.61 -4.96 4.86
C LEU A 38 15.15 -4.97 4.94
N GLY A 39 15.74 -5.86 5.76
CA GLY A 39 17.19 -5.93 5.98
C GLY A 39 17.74 -4.80 6.84
N LEU A 40 16.88 -4.08 7.56
CA LEU A 40 17.24 -2.91 8.35
C LEU A 40 17.36 -3.28 9.83
N ILE A 41 18.50 -2.91 10.42
CA ILE A 41 18.79 -3.14 11.83
C ILE A 41 18.90 -1.80 12.58
N PRO A 42 18.61 -1.75 13.90
CA PRO A 42 18.65 -0.52 14.68
C PRO A 42 19.90 0.36 14.53
N SER A 43 21.07 -0.24 14.33
CA SER A 43 22.33 0.50 14.13
C SER A 43 22.38 1.32 12.84
N LEU A 44 21.50 1.07 11.88
CA LEU A 44 21.34 1.91 10.68
C LEU A 44 20.60 3.23 10.97
N PHE A 45 20.02 3.38 12.15
CA PHE A 45 19.25 4.57 12.52
C PHE A 45 19.93 5.38 13.63
N LYS A 46 20.59 4.71 14.57
CA LYS A 46 21.24 5.37 15.70
C LYS A 46 22.33 6.34 15.23
N GLY A 47 22.21 7.61 15.62
CA GLY A 47 23.16 8.66 15.23
C GLY A 47 23.20 8.92 13.72
N LYS A 48 22.14 8.57 12.98
CA LYS A 48 22.04 8.81 11.54
C LYS A 48 21.10 9.94 11.20
N LYS A 49 21.26 10.47 9.99
CA LYS A 49 20.36 11.46 9.41
C LYS A 49 19.28 10.73 8.63
N ILE A 50 18.04 10.93 9.04
CA ILE A 50 16.89 10.24 8.46
C ILE A 50 15.88 11.27 7.97
N ILE A 51 15.22 10.98 6.85
CA ILE A 51 14.07 11.73 6.37
C ILE A 51 12.91 10.78 6.04
N GLU A 52 11.69 11.18 6.40
CA GLU A 52 10.46 10.46 6.06
C GLU A 52 9.47 11.41 5.37
N PHE A 53 9.05 11.02 4.17
CA PHE A 53 8.04 11.70 3.39
C PHE A 53 6.67 11.07 3.65
N GLY A 54 5.72 11.89 4.10
CA GLY A 54 4.35 11.46 4.41
C GLY A 54 4.24 10.54 5.63
N PRO A 55 4.79 10.90 6.81
CA PRO A 55 4.67 10.09 8.02
C PRO A 55 3.23 9.97 8.55
N GLY A 56 2.28 10.74 8.01
CA GLY A 56 0.89 10.73 8.46
C GLY A 56 0.77 11.21 9.91
N SER A 57 0.22 10.37 10.80
CA SER A 57 0.11 10.71 12.23
C SER A 57 1.43 10.67 13.00
N GLY A 58 2.52 10.21 12.39
CA GLY A 58 3.84 10.03 13.05
C GLY A 58 3.93 8.79 13.95
N GLN A 59 2.85 8.03 14.14
CA GLN A 59 2.84 6.87 15.02
C GLN A 59 3.79 5.75 14.57
N ASN A 60 3.92 5.52 13.26
CA ASN A 60 4.89 4.54 12.74
C ASN A 60 6.35 4.99 12.95
N SER A 61 6.58 6.31 12.91
CA SER A 61 7.89 6.94 13.05
C SER A 61 8.43 6.87 14.48
N LEU A 62 7.56 6.71 15.50
CA LEU A 62 7.97 6.55 16.91
C LEU A 62 9.05 5.48 17.11
N PHE A 63 8.93 4.34 16.41
CA PHE A 63 9.91 3.26 16.52
C PHE A 63 11.29 3.66 15.97
N THR A 64 11.32 4.36 14.83
CA THR A 64 12.57 4.85 14.25
C THR A 64 13.17 5.95 15.13
N THR A 65 12.35 6.87 15.65
CA THR A 65 12.81 7.90 16.59
C THR A 65 13.38 7.29 17.88
N SER A 66 12.79 6.20 18.39
CA SER A 66 13.30 5.52 19.60
C SER A 66 14.70 4.92 19.41
N GLN A 67 15.18 4.76 18.17
CA GLN A 67 16.54 4.33 17.88
C GLN A 67 17.58 5.44 18.04
N LYS A 68 17.15 6.67 18.39
CA LYS A 68 18.00 7.84 18.66
C LYS A 68 18.84 8.24 17.42
N PRO A 69 18.20 8.64 16.31
CA PRO A 69 18.91 9.24 15.19
C PRO A 69 19.62 10.52 15.60
N GLU A 70 20.57 10.96 14.79
CA GLU A 70 21.15 12.31 14.94
C GLU A 70 20.05 13.34 14.69
N ARG A 71 19.28 13.13 13.61
CA ARG A 71 18.16 13.96 13.20
C ARG A 71 17.17 13.16 12.37
N TYR A 72 15.89 13.41 12.57
CA TYR A 72 14.81 12.80 11.80
C TYR A 72 13.86 13.86 11.23
N VAL A 73 13.95 14.12 9.93
CA VAL A 73 13.13 15.11 9.24
C VAL A 73 11.84 14.49 8.74
N PHE A 74 10.71 15.11 9.02
CA PHE A 74 9.40 14.77 8.50
C PHE A 74 8.98 15.77 7.44
N VAL A 75 8.66 15.30 6.24
CA VAL A 75 8.09 16.14 5.17
C VAL A 75 6.62 15.76 5.01
N GLU A 76 5.72 16.64 5.46
CA GLU A 76 4.28 16.40 5.44
C GLU A 76 3.53 17.59 4.83
N GLY A 77 2.62 17.31 3.89
CA GLY A 77 1.84 18.32 3.19
C GLY A 77 0.47 18.59 3.81
N ASN A 78 -0.09 17.61 4.54
CA ASN A 78 -1.41 17.69 5.17
C ASN A 78 -1.32 18.37 6.55
N PRO A 79 -1.92 19.57 6.74
CA PRO A 79 -1.91 20.25 8.04
C PRO A 79 -2.51 19.42 9.18
N THR A 80 -3.55 18.62 8.89
CA THR A 80 -4.18 17.74 9.89
C THR A 80 -3.19 16.67 10.38
N ALA A 81 -2.38 16.13 9.47
CA ALA A 81 -1.35 15.16 9.82
C ALA A 81 -0.24 15.81 10.67
N ILE A 82 0.15 17.06 10.37
CA ILE A 82 1.11 17.82 11.17
C ILE A 82 0.61 18.02 12.61
N GLU A 83 -0.66 18.38 12.78
CA GLU A 83 -1.28 18.48 14.11
C GLU A 83 -1.26 17.15 14.85
N ASP A 84 -1.58 16.05 14.17
CA ASP A 84 -1.51 14.70 14.74
C ASP A 84 -0.08 14.29 15.12
N ILE A 85 0.93 14.62 14.31
CA ILE A 85 2.35 14.37 14.64
C ILE A 85 2.71 15.10 15.94
N LYS A 86 2.39 16.40 16.04
CA LYS A 86 2.66 17.18 17.25
C LYS A 86 1.95 16.59 18.47
N ALA A 87 0.68 16.21 18.32
CA ALA A 87 -0.08 15.56 19.39
C ALA A 87 0.52 14.20 19.78
N CYS A 88 0.99 13.41 18.80
CA CYS A 88 1.64 12.12 19.03
C CYS A 88 2.95 12.30 19.81
N TYR A 89 3.84 13.19 19.38
CA TYR A 89 5.16 13.39 20.01
C TYR A 89 5.09 14.14 21.34
N SER A 90 4.06 14.94 21.59
CA SER A 90 3.83 15.55 22.91
C SER A 90 3.66 14.52 24.04
N GLN A 91 3.29 13.28 23.70
CA GLN A 91 3.18 12.17 24.65
C GLN A 91 4.54 11.49 24.93
N TYR A 92 5.57 11.81 24.14
CA TYR A 92 6.93 11.26 24.22
C TYR A 92 8.00 12.38 24.09
N PRO A 93 8.07 13.32 25.05
CA PRO A 93 8.97 14.49 24.94
C PRO A 93 10.45 14.12 24.77
N GLU A 94 10.86 12.95 25.27
CA GLU A 94 12.22 12.43 25.10
C GLU A 94 12.56 12.04 23.65
N LEU A 95 11.54 11.76 22.84
CA LEU A 95 11.65 11.45 21.42
C LEU A 95 11.51 12.71 20.54
N GLU A 96 10.74 13.70 20.98
CA GLU A 96 10.46 14.93 20.23
C GLU A 96 11.74 15.67 19.83
N LYS A 97 12.77 15.68 20.69
CA LYS A 97 14.05 16.36 20.41
C LYS A 97 14.80 15.86 19.17
N PHE A 98 14.46 14.67 18.66
CA PHE A 98 15.12 14.09 17.49
C PHE A 98 14.41 14.46 16.18
N ILE A 99 13.18 14.96 16.24
CA ILE A 99 12.36 15.19 15.05
C ILE A 99 12.38 16.65 14.61
N HIS A 100 12.21 16.87 13.32
CA HIS A 100 12.01 18.19 12.71
C HIS A 100 10.90 18.10 11.68
N ILE A 101 9.87 18.93 11.78
CA ILE A 101 8.69 18.86 10.90
C ILE A 101 8.77 19.98 9.87
N GLU A 102 8.81 19.58 8.60
CA GLU A 102 8.73 20.45 7.43
C GLU A 102 7.35 20.37 6.80
N HIS A 103 6.61 21.48 6.83
CA HIS A 103 5.33 21.57 6.15
C HIS A 103 5.56 21.85 4.66
N SER A 104 5.63 20.79 3.86
CA SER A 104 5.85 20.90 2.42
C SER A 104 5.19 19.76 1.65
N LEU A 105 4.73 20.06 0.44
CA LEU A 105 4.48 19.01 -0.55
C LEU A 105 5.81 18.37 -0.95
N PHE A 106 5.79 17.09 -1.31
CA PHE A 106 7.02 16.35 -1.63
C PHE A 106 7.82 17.04 -2.72
N GLN A 107 7.19 17.41 -3.83
CA GLN A 107 7.83 18.06 -4.97
C GLN A 107 8.35 19.48 -4.69
N ASN A 108 7.94 20.10 -3.59
CA ASN A 108 8.36 21.44 -3.20
C ASN A 108 9.48 21.41 -2.17
N PHE A 109 9.73 20.27 -1.53
CA PHE A 109 10.78 20.15 -0.54
C PHE A 109 12.14 20.23 -1.24
N CYS A 110 13.02 21.09 -0.75
CA CYS A 110 14.35 21.30 -1.32
C CYS A 110 15.36 21.37 -0.18
N SER A 111 16.46 20.63 -0.32
CA SER A 111 17.56 20.61 0.62
C SER A 111 18.81 20.09 -0.09
N ASP A 112 19.98 20.62 0.25
CA ASP A 112 21.28 20.07 -0.18
C ASP A 112 21.74 18.93 0.73
N GLU A 113 21.05 18.70 1.85
CA GLU A 113 21.37 17.63 2.80
C GLU A 113 20.97 16.25 2.23
N LEU A 114 21.90 15.31 2.32
CA LEU A 114 21.66 13.88 2.04
C LEU A 114 21.49 13.11 3.35
N PHE A 115 20.71 12.03 3.28
CA PHE A 115 20.27 11.26 4.43
C PHE A 115 20.73 9.80 4.32
N ASP A 116 21.17 9.21 5.44
CA ASP A 116 21.56 7.80 5.50
C ASP A 116 20.37 6.87 5.23
N ALA A 117 19.15 7.31 5.58
CA ALA A 117 17.91 6.59 5.33
C ALA A 117 16.79 7.55 4.90
N VAL A 118 16.06 7.17 3.85
CA VAL A 118 14.90 7.89 3.31
C VAL A 118 13.70 6.96 3.32
N PHE A 119 12.59 7.38 3.92
CA PHE A 119 11.33 6.63 3.98
C PHE A 119 10.23 7.34 3.19
N CYS A 120 9.44 6.57 2.45
CA CYS A 120 8.18 7.03 1.85
C CYS A 120 7.19 5.86 1.80
N GLU A 121 6.57 5.58 2.95
CA GLU A 121 5.61 4.49 3.11
C GLU A 121 4.18 4.96 2.82
N ARG A 122 3.47 4.26 1.93
CA ARG A 122 2.06 4.46 1.58
C ARG A 122 1.69 5.88 1.10
N ALA A 123 2.67 6.62 0.57
CA ALA A 123 2.48 8.00 0.11
C ALA A 123 2.79 8.20 -1.40
N LEU A 124 3.36 7.18 -2.07
CA LEU A 124 3.65 7.21 -3.51
C LEU A 124 2.41 6.86 -4.33
N LEU A 125 2.02 7.77 -5.23
CA LEU A 125 0.62 7.93 -5.58
C LEU A 125 0.40 8.36 -7.04
N GLY A 126 -0.31 7.51 -7.80
CA GLY A 126 -0.87 7.80 -9.14
C GLY A 126 0.06 7.57 -10.34
N LYS A 127 -0.39 6.74 -11.30
CA LYS A 127 0.40 6.29 -12.49
C LYS A 127 1.20 7.39 -13.21
N ASN A 128 0.70 8.62 -13.27
CA ASN A 128 1.31 9.70 -14.08
C ASN A 128 2.24 10.65 -13.31
N LYS A 129 2.32 10.55 -11.98
CA LYS A 129 3.19 11.42 -11.15
C LYS A 129 4.07 10.66 -10.16
N THR A 130 3.84 9.37 -9.96
CA THR A 130 4.64 8.57 -9.01
C THR A 130 6.12 8.54 -9.36
N VAL A 131 6.48 8.30 -10.63
CA VAL A 131 7.90 8.16 -11.01
C VAL A 131 8.69 9.46 -10.79
N PRO A 132 8.24 10.65 -11.25
CA PRO A 132 8.92 11.90 -10.93
C PRO A 132 9.05 12.17 -9.42
N ILE A 133 8.00 11.91 -8.64
CA ILE A 133 8.02 12.09 -7.17
C ILE A 133 9.01 11.12 -6.54
N LEU A 134 9.01 9.86 -6.94
CA LEU A 134 9.95 8.85 -6.46
C LEU A 134 11.39 9.24 -6.77
N LYS A 135 11.67 9.72 -7.98
CA LYS A 135 13.01 10.20 -8.35
C LYS A 135 13.45 11.37 -7.46
N HIS A 136 12.56 12.33 -7.23
CA HIS A 136 12.83 13.44 -6.33
C HIS A 136 13.13 12.96 -4.89
N ILE A 137 12.26 12.12 -4.30
CA ILE A 137 12.47 11.55 -2.96
C ILE A 137 13.80 10.77 -2.89
N SER A 138 14.09 9.96 -3.90
CA SER A 138 15.31 9.14 -3.94
C SER A 138 16.60 9.96 -4.05
N SER A 139 16.52 11.20 -4.55
CA SER A 139 17.68 12.07 -4.70
C SER A 139 18.31 12.49 -3.36
N PHE A 140 17.53 12.44 -2.27
CA PHE A 140 17.96 12.77 -0.92
C PHE A 140 18.73 11.64 -0.21
N VAL A 141 18.84 10.44 -0.80
CA VAL A 141 19.53 9.31 -0.17
C VAL A 141 21.05 9.50 -0.31
N ALA A 142 21.86 9.41 0.74
CA ALA A 142 23.31 9.46 0.59
C ALA A 142 23.86 8.25 -0.20
N PRO A 143 25.02 8.33 -0.88
CA PRO A 143 25.68 7.14 -1.44
C PRO A 143 25.86 6.06 -0.38
N GLY A 144 25.47 4.81 -0.68
CA GLY A 144 25.42 3.71 0.30
C GLY A 144 24.26 3.77 1.31
N GLY A 145 23.46 4.83 1.29
CA GLY A 145 22.25 4.98 2.10
C GLY A 145 21.09 4.14 1.60
N VAL A 146 20.04 4.07 2.41
CA VAL A 146 18.86 3.22 2.15
C VAL A 146 17.64 4.06 1.78
N LEU A 147 16.92 3.62 0.76
CA LEU A 147 15.58 4.08 0.43
C LEU A 147 14.55 3.00 0.77
N VAL A 148 13.51 3.36 1.52
CA VAL A 148 12.36 2.50 1.80
C VAL A 148 11.11 3.11 1.19
N ILE A 149 10.43 2.33 0.36
CA ILE A 149 9.17 2.73 -0.26
C ILE A 149 8.12 1.61 -0.13
N SER A 150 6.87 1.95 -0.38
CA SER A 150 5.82 0.97 -0.58
C SER A 150 5.36 0.90 -2.04
N SER A 151 5.03 -0.30 -2.49
CA SER A 151 4.40 -0.65 -3.76
C SER A 151 3.01 -1.22 -3.50
N SER A 152 2.16 -1.16 -4.54
CA SER A 152 0.89 -1.87 -4.60
C SER A 152 0.57 -2.21 -6.05
N ASP A 153 -0.13 -3.31 -6.29
CA ASP A 153 -0.55 -3.74 -7.62
C ASP A 153 -2.02 -4.15 -7.63
N HIS A 154 -2.60 -4.23 -8.81
CA HIS A 154 -4.03 -4.50 -8.97
C HIS A 154 -4.44 -5.94 -8.58
N VAL A 155 -3.51 -6.91 -8.60
CA VAL A 155 -3.80 -8.27 -8.11
C VAL A 155 -3.89 -8.23 -6.59
N ALA A 156 -2.94 -7.54 -5.95
CA ALA A 156 -2.90 -7.39 -4.50
C ALA A 156 -4.08 -6.58 -3.92
N CYS A 157 -4.66 -5.66 -4.70
CA CYS A 157 -5.77 -4.81 -4.27
C CYS A 157 -7.14 -5.29 -4.80
N LEU A 158 -7.21 -6.45 -5.46
CA LEU A 158 -8.44 -6.88 -6.14
C LEU A 158 -9.62 -7.01 -5.18
N ALA A 159 -9.40 -7.59 -4.00
CA ALA A 159 -10.46 -7.80 -3.02
C ALA A 159 -11.03 -6.47 -2.48
N GLU A 160 -10.18 -5.45 -2.35
CA GLU A 160 -10.54 -4.09 -2.00
C GLU A 160 -11.31 -3.40 -3.14
N PHE A 161 -10.88 -3.59 -4.39
CA PHE A 161 -11.61 -3.06 -5.55
C PHE A 161 -13.03 -3.65 -5.65
N LEU A 162 -13.20 -4.95 -5.45
CA LEU A 162 -14.52 -5.57 -5.44
C LEU A 162 -15.39 -5.05 -4.28
N ARG A 163 -14.82 -4.85 -3.08
CA ARG A 163 -15.54 -4.19 -1.96
C ARG A 163 -15.92 -2.76 -2.31
N ARG A 164 -15.07 -2.04 -3.03
CA ARG A 164 -15.34 -0.67 -3.49
C ARG A 164 -16.48 -0.64 -4.49
N LEU A 165 -16.51 -1.55 -5.47
CA LEU A 165 -17.65 -1.66 -6.40
C LEU A 165 -18.96 -1.93 -5.65
N MET A 166 -18.94 -2.86 -4.71
CA MET A 166 -20.11 -3.16 -3.86
C MET A 166 -20.55 -1.93 -3.06
N ALA A 167 -19.61 -1.22 -2.43
CA ALA A 167 -19.89 0.00 -1.68
C ALA A 167 -20.49 1.09 -2.59
N GLN A 168 -19.84 1.38 -3.72
CA GLN A 168 -20.28 2.40 -4.67
C GLN A 168 -21.64 2.09 -5.29
N SER A 169 -22.02 0.81 -5.38
CA SER A 169 -23.35 0.39 -5.83
C SER A 169 -24.45 0.60 -4.79
N LEU A 170 -24.11 0.74 -3.51
CA LEU A 170 -25.05 0.98 -2.42
C LEU A 170 -25.25 2.46 -2.10
N LEU A 171 -24.27 3.30 -2.42
CA LEU A 171 -24.26 4.70 -2.04
C LEU A 171 -25.07 5.58 -2.98
N ASP A 172 -25.76 6.57 -2.40
CA ASP A 172 -26.16 7.76 -3.11
C ASP A 172 -24.92 8.67 -3.29
N PRO A 173 -24.51 9.01 -4.53
CA PRO A 173 -23.37 9.88 -4.78
C PRO A 173 -23.56 11.31 -4.23
N ASN A 174 -24.80 11.73 -3.95
CA ASN A 174 -25.11 13.05 -3.39
C ASN A 174 -25.12 13.07 -1.87
N ALA A 175 -25.06 11.91 -1.21
CA ALA A 175 -25.02 11.83 0.25
C ALA A 175 -23.73 12.43 0.80
N SER A 176 -23.82 13.00 2.01
CA SER A 176 -22.63 13.50 2.70
C SER A 176 -21.65 12.36 3.01
N MET A 177 -20.35 12.66 3.07
CA MET A 177 -19.34 11.65 3.40
C MET A 177 -19.62 10.98 4.75
N ASP A 178 -20.08 11.73 5.76
CA ASP A 178 -20.42 11.15 7.07
C ASP A 178 -21.58 10.16 6.95
N SER A 179 -22.62 10.49 6.17
CA SER A 179 -23.73 9.58 5.89
C SER A 179 -23.28 8.34 5.12
N GLN A 180 -22.37 8.49 4.15
CA GLN A 180 -21.80 7.36 3.41
C GLN A 180 -20.98 6.46 4.34
N VAL A 181 -20.16 7.02 5.23
CA VAL A 181 -19.38 6.26 6.22
C VAL A 181 -20.30 5.55 7.20
N GLU A 182 -21.33 6.22 7.71
CA GLU A 182 -22.33 5.64 8.62
C GLU A 182 -23.03 4.43 7.99
N MET A 183 -23.40 4.53 6.72
CA MET A 183 -24.04 3.43 5.97
C MET A 183 -23.09 2.24 5.77
N LEU A 184 -21.83 2.49 5.39
CA LEU A 184 -20.89 1.42 5.04
C LEU A 184 -20.21 0.76 6.25
N THR A 185 -20.10 1.47 7.37
CA THR A 185 -19.43 0.97 8.59
C THR A 185 -20.01 -0.36 9.08
N PRO A 186 -21.33 -0.52 9.30
CA PRO A 186 -21.87 -1.82 9.75
C PRO A 186 -21.71 -2.93 8.71
N ILE A 187 -21.58 -2.58 7.42
CA ILE A 187 -21.42 -3.55 6.33
C ILE A 187 -20.02 -4.16 6.35
N PHE A 188 -18.98 -3.31 6.39
CA PHE A 188 -17.59 -3.76 6.21
C PHE A 188 -16.83 -4.00 7.52
N SER A 189 -17.35 -3.59 8.67
CA SER A 189 -16.69 -3.84 9.97
C SER A 189 -16.49 -5.34 10.23
N SER A 190 -17.45 -6.19 9.84
CA SER A 190 -17.32 -7.65 9.97
C SER A 190 -16.26 -8.25 9.04
N HIS A 191 -15.97 -7.60 7.90
CA HIS A 191 -14.88 -7.99 7.00
C HIS A 191 -13.54 -7.61 7.63
N LEU A 192 -13.41 -6.38 8.15
CA LEU A 192 -12.17 -5.93 8.79
C LEU A 192 -11.83 -6.73 10.05
N ALA A 193 -12.85 -7.22 10.77
CA ALA A 193 -12.67 -8.08 11.94
C ALA A 193 -12.00 -9.43 11.63
N THR A 194 -11.90 -9.84 10.36
CA THR A 194 -11.17 -11.06 9.99
C THR A 194 -9.66 -10.86 9.90
N LEU A 195 -9.18 -9.61 9.89
CA LEU A 195 -7.76 -9.27 9.80
C LEU A 195 -7.12 -9.23 11.19
N ASN A 196 -6.29 -10.24 11.46
CA ASN A 196 -5.49 -10.27 12.69
C ASN A 196 -4.52 -9.09 12.72
N GLY A 197 -4.59 -8.27 13.77
CA GLY A 197 -3.70 -7.11 13.94
C GLY A 197 -4.13 -5.85 13.20
N MET A 198 -5.35 -5.81 12.63
CA MET A 198 -5.94 -4.58 12.12
C MET A 198 -6.13 -3.57 13.27
N ASN A 199 -5.37 -2.48 13.23
CA ASN A 199 -5.34 -1.43 14.24
C ASN A 199 -5.90 -0.09 13.73
N ARG A 200 -6.45 -0.09 12.50
CA ARG A 200 -7.07 1.06 11.89
C ARG A 200 -8.58 1.05 12.13
N LYS A 201 -9.14 2.20 12.48
CA LYS A 201 -10.59 2.35 12.66
C LYS A 201 -11.34 2.02 11.35
N PRO A 202 -12.44 1.26 11.39
CA PRO A 202 -13.22 0.93 10.20
C PRO A 202 -13.61 2.12 9.34
N SER A 203 -14.05 3.23 9.96
CA SER A 203 -14.40 4.47 9.27
C SER A 203 -13.23 5.04 8.46
N HIS A 204 -12.03 5.10 9.04
CA HIS A 204 -10.83 5.58 8.33
C HIS A 204 -10.46 4.67 7.17
N TRP A 205 -10.61 3.35 7.33
CA TRP A 205 -10.36 2.40 6.24
C TRP A 205 -11.38 2.57 5.11
N ILE A 206 -12.66 2.75 5.44
CA ILE A 206 -13.74 2.99 4.47
C ILE A 206 -13.47 4.25 3.66
N ILE A 207 -13.16 5.36 4.33
CA ILE A 207 -12.91 6.63 3.62
C ILE A 207 -11.76 6.47 2.64
N ASP A 208 -10.66 5.88 3.07
CA ASP A 208 -9.47 5.74 2.24
C ASP A 208 -9.63 4.73 1.11
N ASN A 209 -10.21 3.55 1.37
CA ASN A 209 -10.22 2.47 0.39
C ASN A 209 -11.48 2.47 -0.49
N LEU A 210 -12.63 2.89 0.05
CA LEU A 210 -13.92 2.77 -0.62
C LEU A 210 -14.47 4.11 -1.14
N LEU A 211 -14.15 5.23 -0.51
CA LEU A 211 -14.73 6.54 -0.85
C LEU A 211 -13.77 7.48 -1.57
N ASN A 212 -12.48 7.47 -1.22
CA ASN A 212 -11.50 8.40 -1.77
C ASN A 212 -11.32 8.13 -3.29
N PRO A 213 -11.70 9.06 -4.19
CA PRO A 213 -11.62 8.84 -5.63
C PRO A 213 -10.17 8.72 -6.12
N VAL A 214 -9.20 9.23 -5.36
CA VAL A 214 -7.80 9.14 -5.76
C VAL A 214 -7.30 7.70 -5.61
N THR A 215 -7.78 6.92 -4.62
CA THR A 215 -7.17 5.63 -4.23
C THR A 215 -7.42 4.48 -5.18
N ILE A 216 -8.49 4.54 -5.98
CA ILE A 216 -8.74 3.52 -7.00
C ILE A 216 -7.73 3.59 -8.15
N SER A 217 -7.11 4.74 -8.43
CA SER A 217 -6.17 4.90 -9.56
C SER A 217 -4.68 4.77 -9.16
N GLN A 218 -4.37 4.25 -7.96
CA GLN A 218 -3.08 4.44 -7.29
C GLN A 218 -2.09 3.27 -7.33
N THR A 219 -2.34 2.20 -8.08
CA THR A 219 -1.38 1.08 -8.12
C THR A 219 -0.03 1.53 -8.68
N PHE A 220 1.04 1.20 -7.97
CA PHE A 220 2.42 1.42 -8.39
C PHE A 220 3.22 0.12 -8.17
N PRO A 221 3.19 -0.79 -9.16
CA PRO A 221 3.78 -2.11 -9.04
C PRO A 221 5.30 -2.11 -8.86
N ILE A 222 5.83 -3.16 -8.24
CA ILE A 222 7.27 -3.33 -7.96
C ILE A 222 8.14 -3.12 -9.21
N PRO A 223 7.82 -3.68 -10.40
CA PRO A 223 8.62 -3.44 -11.61
C PRO A 223 8.74 -1.95 -11.98
N ASP A 224 7.69 -1.15 -11.79
CA ASP A 224 7.73 0.28 -12.12
C ASP A 224 8.65 1.05 -11.17
N ALA A 225 8.59 0.70 -9.87
CA ALA A 225 9.50 1.24 -8.87
C ALA A 225 10.97 0.90 -9.16
N VAL A 226 11.25 -0.37 -9.47
CA VAL A 226 12.60 -0.83 -9.81
C VAL A 226 13.11 -0.13 -11.07
N ASN A 227 12.31 -0.07 -12.13
CA ASN A 227 12.69 0.60 -13.37
C ASN A 227 13.01 2.08 -13.15
N ALA A 228 12.21 2.78 -12.32
CA ALA A 228 12.44 4.18 -11.98
C ALA A 228 13.76 4.45 -11.25
N LEU A 229 14.24 3.49 -10.44
CA LEU A 229 15.39 3.63 -9.55
C LEU A 229 16.67 2.92 -10.04
N SER A 230 16.53 1.97 -10.96
CA SER A 230 17.57 0.99 -11.37
C SER A 230 18.93 1.58 -11.76
N LYS A 231 18.96 2.83 -12.21
CA LYS A 231 20.20 3.53 -12.54
C LYS A 231 21.05 3.73 -11.28
N ASP A 232 20.47 4.29 -10.24
CA ASP A 232 21.18 4.83 -9.07
C ASP A 232 21.05 3.92 -7.84
N PHE A 233 20.20 2.88 -7.90
CA PHE A 233 19.90 2.00 -6.78
C PHE A 233 19.93 0.52 -7.15
N ASP A 234 20.30 -0.29 -6.17
CA ASP A 234 20.13 -1.74 -6.19
C ASP A 234 19.09 -2.17 -5.17
N PHE A 235 18.22 -3.10 -5.58
CA PHE A 235 17.30 -3.79 -4.70
C PHE A 235 18.03 -4.44 -3.53
N PHE A 236 17.48 -4.28 -2.32
CA PHE A 236 18.02 -4.89 -1.12
C PHE A 236 17.08 -5.94 -0.52
N ASN A 237 15.85 -5.57 -0.12
CA ASN A 237 14.92 -6.54 0.47
C ASN A 237 13.43 -6.13 0.36
N THR A 238 12.54 -7.06 0.70
CA THR A 238 11.08 -6.90 0.59
C THR A 238 10.33 -7.31 1.85
N SER A 239 9.17 -6.71 2.10
CA SER A 239 8.17 -7.22 3.04
C SER A 239 6.79 -7.25 2.36
N PRO A 240 6.18 -8.43 2.15
CA PRO A 240 6.65 -9.76 2.53
C PRO A 240 7.96 -10.15 1.84
N ARG A 241 8.72 -11.07 2.46
CA ARG A 241 9.92 -11.64 1.82
C ARG A 241 9.50 -12.73 0.84
N PHE A 242 9.69 -12.48 -0.45
CA PHE A 242 9.38 -13.46 -1.52
C PHE A 242 10.51 -13.62 -2.54
N CYS A 243 11.52 -12.75 -2.51
CA CYS A 243 12.68 -12.83 -3.39
C CYS A 243 13.76 -13.71 -2.74
N THR A 244 14.19 -14.76 -3.43
CA THR A 244 15.32 -15.61 -3.02
C THR A 244 16.39 -15.57 -4.09
N ASP A 245 17.62 -15.25 -3.71
CA ASP A 245 18.77 -15.24 -4.62
C ASP A 245 19.80 -16.28 -4.19
N TRP A 246 19.89 -17.37 -4.95
CA TRP A 246 20.81 -18.49 -4.67
C TRP A 246 22.18 -18.33 -5.32
N ARG A 247 22.41 -17.24 -6.05
CA ARG A 247 23.68 -17.02 -6.74
C ARG A 247 24.80 -16.88 -5.72
N TRP A 248 25.93 -17.53 -5.98
CA TRP A 248 27.10 -17.39 -5.13
C TRP A 248 27.68 -15.98 -5.29
N HIS A 249 28.03 -15.32 -4.18
CA HIS A 249 28.51 -13.94 -4.21
C HIS A 249 29.77 -13.73 -5.08
N LYS A 250 30.55 -14.78 -5.34
CA LYS A 250 31.72 -14.71 -6.23
C LYS A 250 31.39 -14.85 -7.72
N ASP A 251 30.18 -15.32 -8.05
CA ASP A 251 29.69 -15.44 -9.43
C ASP A 251 28.94 -14.19 -9.89
N ILE A 252 28.69 -13.25 -8.97
CA ILE A 252 28.09 -11.95 -9.28
C ILE A 252 29.16 -11.09 -9.96
N SER A 253 29.00 -10.95 -11.27
CA SER A 253 29.86 -10.15 -12.16
C SER A 253 29.03 -9.18 -12.99
N GLU A 254 29.68 -8.31 -13.77
CA GLU A 254 29.00 -7.36 -14.66
C GLU A 254 28.07 -8.02 -15.69
N ASN A 255 28.35 -9.27 -16.07
CA ASN A 255 27.53 -10.04 -17.00
C ASN A 255 26.40 -10.82 -16.31
N SER A 256 26.37 -10.83 -14.97
CA SER A 256 25.31 -11.50 -14.21
C SER A 256 24.05 -10.64 -14.12
N LYS A 257 22.91 -11.25 -13.81
CA LYS A 257 21.68 -10.50 -13.56
C LYS A 257 21.89 -9.47 -12.45
N SER A 258 21.38 -8.26 -12.61
CA SER A 258 21.37 -7.30 -11.49
C SER A 258 20.44 -7.77 -10.37
N PHE A 259 20.65 -7.29 -9.14
CA PHE A 259 19.71 -7.53 -8.03
C PHE A 259 18.28 -7.05 -8.36
N ASN A 260 18.19 -5.95 -9.11
CA ASN A 260 16.94 -5.43 -9.65
C ASN A 260 16.22 -6.42 -10.59
N GLN A 261 16.96 -7.08 -11.47
CA GLN A 261 16.39 -8.10 -12.37
C GLN A 261 15.90 -9.33 -11.59
N VAL A 262 16.65 -9.78 -10.58
CA VAL A 262 16.25 -10.91 -9.72
C VAL A 262 14.94 -10.60 -8.98
N LEU A 263 14.78 -9.37 -8.48
CA LEU A 263 13.51 -8.94 -7.87
C LEU A 263 12.36 -8.94 -8.88
N ILE A 264 12.55 -8.39 -10.09
CA ILE A 264 11.50 -8.35 -11.11
C ILE A 264 11.05 -9.76 -11.50
N GLU A 265 11.98 -10.71 -11.65
CA GLU A 265 11.66 -12.12 -11.91
C GLU A 265 10.88 -12.72 -10.74
N SER A 266 11.37 -12.56 -9.51
CA SER A 266 10.71 -13.05 -8.31
C SER A 266 9.30 -12.47 -8.13
N TYR A 267 9.09 -11.21 -8.48
CA TYR A 267 7.77 -10.57 -8.49
C TYR A 267 6.83 -11.28 -9.46
N TRP A 268 7.28 -11.47 -10.71
CA TRP A 268 6.44 -12.13 -11.72
C TRP A 268 6.17 -13.59 -11.42
N ASP A 269 7.06 -14.28 -10.71
CA ASP A 269 6.84 -15.68 -10.32
C ASP A 269 5.85 -15.81 -9.14
N ASN A 270 5.76 -14.77 -8.30
CA ASN A 270 4.99 -14.76 -7.06
C ASN A 270 3.77 -13.83 -7.04
N LEU A 271 3.46 -13.10 -8.12
CA LEU A 271 2.38 -12.11 -8.13
C LEU A 271 1.02 -12.64 -7.64
N HIS A 272 0.65 -13.86 -8.03
CA HIS A 272 -0.58 -14.52 -7.57
C HIS A 272 -0.65 -14.66 -6.03
N ASN A 273 0.50 -14.79 -5.36
CA ASN A 273 0.58 -14.82 -3.90
C ASN A 273 0.32 -13.46 -3.26
N PHE A 274 0.06 -12.39 -4.01
CA PHE A 274 -0.42 -11.15 -3.42
C PHE A 274 -1.95 -11.07 -3.33
N LEU A 275 -2.67 -11.96 -4.01
CA LEU A 275 -4.13 -11.95 -4.07
C LEU A 275 -4.82 -12.28 -2.74
N ASP A 276 -4.25 -13.20 -1.96
CA ASP A 276 -4.90 -13.73 -0.76
C ASP A 276 -3.88 -13.94 0.37
N TYR A 277 -3.97 -13.15 1.43
CA TYR A 277 -3.02 -13.22 2.55
C TYR A 277 -3.08 -14.55 3.32
N ARG A 278 -4.16 -15.32 3.19
CA ARG A 278 -4.45 -16.51 4.00
C ARG A 278 -3.64 -17.73 3.57
N ASN A 279 -3.13 -17.73 2.35
CA ASN A 279 -2.39 -18.83 1.77
C ASN A 279 -1.19 -18.33 0.94
N VAL A 280 -0.34 -19.29 0.58
CA VAL A 280 0.80 -19.13 -0.32
C VAL A 280 0.84 -20.39 -1.18
N SER A 281 0.86 -20.23 -2.48
CA SER A 281 1.00 -21.30 -3.47
C SER A 281 2.43 -21.32 -4.03
N PRO A 282 2.89 -22.45 -4.60
CA PRO A 282 4.16 -22.50 -5.31
C PRO A 282 4.25 -21.48 -6.45
N SER A 283 5.47 -21.05 -6.78
CA SER A 283 5.73 -20.14 -7.90
C SER A 283 5.06 -20.59 -9.20
N ARG A 284 4.60 -19.63 -9.99
CA ARG A 284 3.96 -19.85 -11.30
C ARG A 284 4.77 -19.16 -12.39
N THR A 285 4.48 -19.50 -13.65
CA THR A 285 5.14 -18.83 -14.77
C THR A 285 4.76 -17.35 -14.82
N LYS A 286 5.72 -16.54 -15.28
CA LYS A 286 5.50 -15.12 -15.57
C LYS A 286 4.28 -14.87 -16.45
N SER A 287 4.09 -15.67 -17.51
CA SER A 287 2.96 -15.50 -18.44
C SER A 287 1.60 -15.69 -17.75
N SER A 288 1.45 -16.71 -16.91
CA SER A 288 0.21 -16.91 -16.14
C SER A 288 -0.08 -15.75 -15.18
N ASN A 289 0.95 -15.21 -14.53
CA ASN A 289 0.79 -14.06 -13.64
C ASN A 289 0.54 -12.75 -14.41
N GLN A 290 1.07 -12.59 -15.62
CA GLN A 290 0.73 -11.47 -16.50
C GLN A 290 -0.73 -11.50 -16.96
N ILE A 291 -1.33 -12.68 -17.14
CA ILE A 291 -2.76 -12.82 -17.43
C ILE A 291 -3.59 -12.35 -16.22
N LEU A 292 -3.30 -12.85 -15.01
CA LEU A 292 -3.97 -12.39 -13.79
C LEU A 292 -3.88 -10.88 -13.62
N SER A 293 -2.69 -10.33 -13.87
CA SER A 293 -2.42 -8.90 -13.82
C SER A 293 -3.33 -8.12 -14.78
N LYS A 294 -3.39 -8.54 -16.05
CA LYS A 294 -4.23 -7.89 -17.07
C LYS A 294 -5.73 -7.93 -16.69
N LEU A 295 -6.21 -9.07 -16.22
CA LEU A 295 -7.62 -9.24 -15.83
C LEU A 295 -7.98 -8.36 -14.62
N ALA A 296 -7.14 -8.35 -13.58
CA ALA A 296 -7.38 -7.51 -12.40
C ALA A 296 -7.27 -6.00 -12.72
N LEU A 297 -6.41 -5.60 -13.67
CA LEU A 297 -6.40 -4.23 -14.20
C LEU A 297 -7.72 -3.91 -14.94
N GLY A 298 -8.23 -4.82 -15.77
CA GLY A 298 -9.51 -4.64 -16.46
C GLY A 298 -10.69 -4.47 -15.48
N ILE A 299 -10.69 -5.22 -14.37
CA ILE A 299 -11.68 -5.05 -13.30
C ILE A 299 -11.57 -3.63 -12.70
N GLN A 300 -10.36 -3.19 -12.33
CA GLN A 300 -10.13 -1.86 -11.78
C GLN A 300 -10.61 -0.75 -12.73
N GLU A 301 -10.30 -0.86 -14.02
CA GLU A 301 -10.68 0.12 -15.04
C GLU A 301 -12.20 0.24 -15.19
N ASN A 302 -12.92 -0.89 -15.20
CA ASN A 302 -14.39 -0.89 -15.26
C ASN A 302 -15.02 -0.33 -13.99
N ILE A 303 -14.44 -0.56 -12.80
CA ILE A 303 -14.94 0.06 -11.57
C ILE A 303 -14.77 1.58 -11.62
N ILE A 304 -13.65 2.08 -12.16
CA ILE A 304 -13.46 3.52 -12.39
C ILE A 304 -14.54 4.07 -13.33
N GLN A 305 -14.85 3.36 -14.41
CA GLN A 305 -15.91 3.78 -15.33
C GLN A 305 -17.30 3.77 -14.66
N PHE A 306 -17.60 2.76 -13.86
CA PHE A 306 -18.82 2.71 -13.07
C PHE A 306 -18.92 3.88 -12.08
N GLU A 307 -17.86 4.22 -11.35
CA GLU A 307 -17.88 5.35 -10.40
C GLU A 307 -18.17 6.68 -11.09
N ASN A 308 -17.65 6.86 -12.31
CA ASN A 308 -17.81 8.09 -13.09
C ASN A 308 -19.18 8.21 -13.77
N THR A 309 -19.75 7.10 -14.24
CA THR A 309 -20.96 7.09 -15.09
C THR A 309 -22.21 6.57 -14.38
N ARG A 310 -22.02 5.73 -13.37
CA ARG A 310 -23.04 4.91 -12.72
C ARG A 310 -23.78 3.97 -13.67
N ASP A 311 -23.20 3.67 -14.84
CA ASP A 311 -23.78 2.77 -15.83
C ASP A 311 -23.60 1.29 -15.39
N PRO A 312 -24.68 0.53 -15.20
CA PRO A 312 -24.62 -0.88 -14.83
C PRO A 312 -23.88 -1.77 -15.84
N ILE A 313 -23.65 -1.34 -17.07
CA ILE A 313 -22.88 -2.10 -18.06
C ILE A 313 -21.48 -2.46 -17.52
N PHE A 314 -20.84 -1.53 -16.82
CA PHE A 314 -19.51 -1.75 -16.25
C PHE A 314 -19.50 -2.75 -15.09
N ILE A 315 -20.63 -2.96 -14.41
CA ILE A 315 -20.77 -4.05 -13.44
C ILE A 315 -20.81 -5.40 -14.15
N ASN A 316 -21.47 -5.48 -15.31
CA ASN A 316 -21.48 -6.70 -16.12
C ASN A 316 -20.10 -6.98 -16.70
N ASP A 317 -19.39 -5.97 -17.20
CA ASP A 317 -18.01 -6.13 -17.68
C ASP A 317 -17.08 -6.63 -16.56
N VAL A 318 -17.21 -6.11 -15.34
CA VAL A 318 -16.45 -6.62 -14.18
C VAL A 318 -16.77 -8.09 -13.92
N LYS A 319 -18.04 -8.50 -14.01
CA LYS A 319 -18.45 -9.89 -13.78
C LYS A 319 -17.88 -10.84 -14.82
N ASP A 320 -17.94 -10.48 -16.10
CA ASP A 320 -17.42 -11.30 -17.19
C ASP A 320 -15.90 -11.51 -17.04
N ILE A 321 -15.16 -10.44 -16.71
CA ILE A 321 -13.72 -10.53 -16.44
C ILE A 321 -13.45 -11.35 -15.17
N LEU A 322 -14.29 -11.22 -14.14
CA LEU A 322 -14.17 -11.96 -12.89
C LEU A 322 -14.38 -13.47 -13.08
N ASP A 323 -15.28 -13.90 -13.97
CA ASP A 323 -15.49 -15.31 -14.31
C ASP A 323 -14.24 -15.92 -14.99
N GLU A 324 -13.63 -15.20 -15.93
CA GLU A 324 -12.35 -15.61 -16.54
C GLU A 324 -11.23 -15.69 -15.48
N LEU A 325 -11.12 -14.67 -14.63
CA LEU A 325 -10.13 -14.62 -13.56
C LEU A 325 -10.31 -15.77 -12.57
N ILE A 326 -11.55 -16.08 -12.17
CA ILE A 326 -11.87 -17.19 -11.27
C ILE A 326 -11.37 -18.52 -11.84
N THR A 327 -11.55 -18.73 -13.15
CA THR A 327 -11.08 -19.96 -13.83
C THR A 327 -9.56 -20.14 -13.66
N HIS A 328 -8.78 -19.07 -13.88
CA HIS A 328 -7.33 -19.09 -13.68
C HIS A 328 -6.90 -19.24 -12.22
N ILE A 329 -7.71 -18.78 -11.27
CA ILE A 329 -7.41 -18.87 -9.84
C ILE A 329 -7.72 -20.26 -9.29
N ASP A 330 -8.78 -20.89 -9.76
CA ASP A 330 -9.20 -22.23 -9.32
C ASP A 330 -8.08 -23.27 -9.53
N GLU A 331 -7.25 -23.09 -10.57
CA GLU A 331 -6.08 -23.93 -10.88
C GLU A 331 -5.05 -24.01 -9.75
N PHE A 332 -4.83 -22.92 -8.99
CA PHE A 332 -3.76 -22.85 -7.98
C PHE A 332 -4.26 -22.53 -6.57
N SER A 333 -5.49 -22.05 -6.42
CA SER A 333 -6.09 -21.72 -5.13
C SER A 333 -7.63 -21.82 -5.18
N PRO A 334 -8.19 -23.02 -5.00
CA PRO A 334 -9.65 -23.22 -4.92
C PRO A 334 -10.33 -22.40 -3.81
N ILE A 335 -9.63 -22.14 -2.70
CA ILE A 335 -10.15 -21.34 -1.57
C ILE A 335 -10.32 -19.87 -1.98
N THR A 336 -9.34 -19.32 -2.70
CA THR A 336 -9.41 -17.93 -3.20
C THR A 336 -10.45 -17.83 -4.29
N ALA A 337 -10.51 -18.79 -5.22
CA ALA A 337 -11.54 -18.87 -6.25
C ALA A 337 -12.95 -18.93 -5.64
N GLN A 338 -13.17 -19.74 -4.59
CA GLN A 338 -14.45 -19.81 -3.88
C GLN A 338 -14.87 -18.46 -3.27
N SER A 339 -13.91 -17.70 -2.75
CA SER A 339 -14.17 -16.36 -2.20
C SER A 339 -14.60 -15.38 -3.30
N LEU A 340 -13.98 -15.47 -4.48
CA LEU A 340 -14.34 -14.63 -5.63
C LEU A 340 -15.66 -15.07 -6.30
N LYS A 341 -15.97 -16.37 -6.35
CA LYS A 341 -17.28 -16.89 -6.79
C LYS A 341 -18.43 -16.34 -5.93
N GLU A 342 -18.20 -16.20 -4.61
CA GLU A 342 -19.18 -15.56 -3.72
C GLU A 342 -19.33 -14.06 -4.02
N ALA A 343 -18.22 -13.34 -4.26
CA ALA A 343 -18.28 -11.94 -4.67
C ALA A 343 -19.04 -11.75 -6.00
N HIS A 344 -18.76 -12.61 -6.99
CA HIS A 344 -19.47 -12.65 -8.27
C HIS A 344 -20.99 -12.87 -8.07
N THR A 345 -21.36 -13.80 -7.18
CA THR A 345 -22.76 -14.08 -6.84
C THR A 345 -23.45 -12.87 -6.20
N ILE A 346 -22.75 -12.12 -5.35
CA ILE A 346 -23.26 -10.88 -4.74
C ILE A 346 -23.48 -9.81 -5.82
N LEU A 347 -22.50 -9.59 -6.71
CA LEU A 347 -22.59 -8.62 -7.81
C LEU A 347 -23.69 -8.96 -8.83
N SER A 348 -24.05 -10.24 -8.95
CA SER A 348 -25.10 -10.71 -9.85
C SER A 348 -26.53 -10.38 -9.38
N LYS A 349 -26.71 -9.98 -8.13
CA LYS A 349 -28.03 -9.61 -7.56
C LYS A 349 -28.15 -8.10 -7.53
N ILE A 350 -28.78 -7.50 -8.55
CA ILE A 350 -29.04 -6.06 -8.62
C ILE A 350 -30.51 -5.78 -8.24
N PRO A 351 -30.79 -4.86 -7.29
CA PRO A 351 -29.84 -4.09 -6.49
C PRO A 351 -29.07 -4.98 -5.48
N ILE A 352 -27.80 -4.64 -5.24
CA ILE A 352 -26.95 -5.38 -4.29
C ILE A 352 -27.57 -5.29 -2.90
N SER A 353 -27.66 -6.42 -2.22
CA SER A 353 -28.16 -6.49 -0.84
C SER A 353 -27.03 -6.25 0.17
N PRO A 354 -27.11 -5.21 1.04
CA PRO A 354 -26.15 -5.03 2.13
C PRO A 354 -26.01 -6.28 3.01
N LYS A 355 -27.12 -6.98 3.25
CA LYS A 355 -27.16 -8.23 4.02
C LYS A 355 -26.31 -9.32 3.38
N ALA A 356 -26.35 -9.45 2.05
CA ALA A 356 -25.55 -10.44 1.33
C ALA A 356 -24.03 -10.17 1.44
N ILE A 357 -23.61 -8.91 1.56
CA ILE A 357 -22.20 -8.55 1.80
C ILE A 357 -21.81 -8.95 3.23
N VAL A 358 -22.57 -8.50 4.24
CA VAL A 358 -22.33 -8.76 5.66
C VAL A 358 -22.24 -10.26 5.96
N GLU A 359 -23.15 -11.04 5.37
CA GLU A 359 -23.27 -12.48 5.59
C GLU A 359 -22.34 -13.30 4.69
N SER A 360 -21.55 -12.66 3.82
CA SER A 360 -20.60 -13.37 2.96
C SER A 360 -19.66 -14.25 3.80
N LYS A 361 -19.59 -15.53 3.45
CA LYS A 361 -18.90 -16.54 4.25
C LYS A 361 -17.41 -16.58 3.92
N TYR A 362 -17.09 -16.51 2.64
CA TYR A 362 -15.76 -16.72 2.07
C TYR A 362 -15.09 -15.40 1.69
N PHE A 363 -15.84 -14.50 1.03
CA PHE A 363 -15.34 -13.22 0.55
C PHE A 363 -14.98 -12.26 1.69
N LYS A 364 -15.73 -12.25 2.80
CA LYS A 364 -15.44 -11.35 3.93
C LYS A 364 -14.00 -11.39 4.41
N GLY A 365 -13.41 -12.59 4.40
CA GLY A 365 -12.03 -12.84 4.83
C GLY A 365 -10.98 -12.76 3.72
N LEU A 366 -11.38 -12.55 2.47
CA LEU A 366 -10.43 -12.39 1.38
C LEU A 366 -9.88 -10.96 1.40
N PHE A 367 -8.59 -10.83 1.70
CA PHE A 367 -7.82 -9.61 1.51
C PHE A 367 -6.52 -9.96 0.80
N GLY A 368 -6.01 -9.05 -0.02
CA GLY A 368 -4.69 -9.24 -0.60
C GLY A 368 -3.58 -8.77 0.34
N ARG A 369 -2.35 -9.03 -0.08
CA ARG A 369 -1.16 -8.38 0.46
C ARG A 369 -1.02 -7.01 -0.20
N GLY A 370 -2.04 -6.15 -0.05
CA GLY A 370 -2.25 -4.90 -0.81
C GLY A 370 -1.17 -3.83 -0.65
N THR A 371 -0.12 -4.08 0.12
CA THR A 371 1.04 -3.19 0.23
C THR A 371 2.29 -4.03 0.41
N GLN A 372 3.26 -3.83 -0.47
CA GLN A 372 4.57 -4.45 -0.37
C GLN A 372 5.59 -3.36 -0.07
N HIS A 373 6.42 -3.57 0.95
CA HIS A 373 7.51 -2.65 1.28
C HIS A 373 8.78 -3.12 0.57
N LEU A 374 9.55 -2.18 0.07
CA LEU A 374 10.79 -2.40 -0.67
C LEU A 374 11.90 -1.56 -0.01
N SER A 375 13.07 -2.15 0.17
CA SER A 375 14.29 -1.42 0.48
C SER A 375 15.27 -1.48 -0.70
N PHE A 376 15.94 -0.36 -0.93
CA PHE A 376 16.96 -0.18 -1.96
C PHE A 376 18.20 0.47 -1.33
N ILE A 377 19.37 0.14 -1.86
CA ILE A 377 20.64 0.78 -1.49
C ILE A 377 21.08 1.69 -2.63
N ARG A 378 21.42 2.96 -2.33
CA ARG A 378 21.99 3.87 -3.33
C ARG A 378 23.41 3.41 -3.67
N LYS A 379 23.72 3.31 -4.96
CA LYS A 379 25.06 2.97 -5.44
C LYS A 379 26.07 4.04 -5.00
N ALA A 380 27.31 3.60 -4.75
CA ALA A 380 28.42 4.45 -4.30
C ALA A 380 28.83 5.49 -5.34
#